data_AF-A0A2P2QWU4-F1
#
_entry.id   AF-A0A2P2QWU4-F1
#
_cell.length_a   1.000
_cell.length_b   1.000
_cell.length_c   1.000
_cell.angle_alpha   90.00
_cell.angle_beta   90.00
_cell.angle_gamma   90.00
#
_symmetry.space_group_name_H-M   'P 1'
#
loop_
_entity.id
_entity.type
_entity.pdbx_description
1 polymer ?
#
loop_
_entity_poly.entity_id
_entity_poly.type
_entity_poly.pdbx_seq_one_letter_code
_entity_poly.pdbx_strand_id
1 'polypeptide(L)'
;MLDEFSIPLHLVDRHVTRMKIVSPSNLAVDFGSKTLKPHESIPMLRREVLDSFLRSRAESNGARLIPALVTHLEVPSSTDQPYVVHHVINNAKRTLAVDVVVGADGANSRIAKAINAGNYSCAIAFQERIK
;
A
#
# COMPACT_ATOMS: atom_id res chain seq x y z
N MET A 1 0.75 -12.08 -10.20
CA MET A 1 0.50 -10.72 -9.69
C MET A 1 -0.79 -10.10 -10.22
N LEU A 2 -0.97 -9.70 -11.50
CA LEU A 2 -2.27 -9.12 -11.93
C LEU A 2 -3.43 -10.12 -11.77
N ASP A 3 -3.28 -11.33 -12.33
CA ASP A 3 -4.32 -12.37 -12.26
C ASP A 3 -4.59 -12.82 -10.82
N GLU A 4 -3.51 -13.01 -10.05
CA GLU A 4 -3.54 -13.37 -8.63
C GLU A 4 -4.41 -12.44 -7.78
N PHE A 5 -4.35 -11.13 -8.05
CA PHE A 5 -5.18 -10.13 -7.37
C PHE A 5 -6.41 -9.71 -8.18
N SER A 6 -6.67 -10.38 -9.31
CA SER A 6 -7.74 -10.07 -10.26
C SER A 6 -7.78 -8.58 -10.62
N ILE A 7 -6.62 -8.01 -10.94
CA ILE A 7 -6.46 -6.61 -11.33
C ILE A 7 -6.78 -6.48 -12.83
N PRO A 8 -7.79 -5.68 -13.22
CA PRO A 8 -8.17 -5.55 -14.62
C PRO A 8 -7.06 -4.94 -15.49
N LEU A 9 -6.85 -5.51 -16.68
CA LEU A 9 -5.83 -5.03 -17.63
C LEU A 9 -6.05 -3.57 -18.08
N HIS A 10 -7.28 -3.08 -18.08
CA HIS A 10 -7.58 -1.68 -18.45
C HIS A 10 -7.04 -0.65 -17.45
N LEU A 11 -6.58 -1.08 -16.25
CA LEU A 11 -5.91 -0.21 -15.29
C LEU A 11 -4.40 -0.07 -15.55
N VAL A 12 -3.84 -0.87 -16.47
CA VAL A 12 -2.43 -0.83 -16.83
C VAL A 12 -2.22 0.28 -17.86
N ASP A 13 -1.46 1.30 -17.50
CA ASP A 13 -1.16 2.40 -18.41
C ASP A 13 -0.02 2.04 -19.38
N ARG A 14 0.93 1.19 -18.98
CA ARG A 14 2.05 0.72 -19.81
C ARG A 14 2.50 -0.69 -19.47
N HIS A 15 2.97 -1.41 -20.49
CA HIS A 15 3.60 -2.71 -20.37
C HIS A 15 5.12 -2.56 -20.60
N VAL A 16 5.90 -2.65 -19.52
CA VAL A 16 7.36 -2.52 -19.59
C VAL A 16 7.97 -3.91 -19.81
N THR A 17 8.64 -4.08 -20.95
CA THR A 17 9.32 -5.34 -21.33
C THR A 17 10.84 -5.27 -21.15
N ARG A 18 11.38 -4.07 -20.95
CA ARG A 18 12.81 -3.81 -20.78
C ARG A 18 13.03 -2.82 -19.66
N MET A 19 13.92 -3.15 -18.74
CA MET A 19 14.34 -2.31 -17.63
C MET A 19 15.87 -2.39 -17.51
N LYS A 20 16.48 -1.33 -16.99
CA LYS A 20 17.90 -1.31 -16.65
C LYS A 20 18.04 -0.76 -15.24
N ILE A 21 18.76 -1.49 -14.41
CA ILE A 21 19.11 -1.08 -13.05
C ILE A 21 20.52 -0.52 -13.13
N VAL A 22 20.71 0.72 -12.69
CA VAL A 22 22.02 1.39 -12.65
C VAL A 22 22.36 1.69 -11.20
N SER A 23 23.50 1.19 -10.72
CA SER A 23 23.99 1.45 -9.37
C SER A 23 24.62 2.85 -9.24
N PRO A 24 24.81 3.37 -8.02
CA PRO A 24 25.55 4.63 -7.82
C PRO A 24 26.98 4.60 -8.38
N SER A 25 27.60 3.42 -8.45
CA SER A 25 28.93 3.21 -9.05
C SER A 25 28.88 3.00 -10.58
N ASN A 26 27.76 3.33 -11.21
CA ASN A 26 27.53 3.19 -12.65
C ASN A 26 27.62 1.75 -13.19
N LEU A 27 27.40 0.75 -12.34
CA LEU A 27 27.22 -0.63 -12.79
C LEU A 27 25.79 -0.79 -13.31
N ALA A 28 25.66 -1.33 -14.51
CA ALA A 28 24.36 -1.52 -15.15
C ALA A 28 24.02 -2.99 -15.30
N VAL A 29 22.78 -3.34 -14.97
CA VAL A 29 22.20 -4.67 -15.19
C VAL A 29 20.89 -4.52 -15.95
N ASP A 30 20.77 -5.20 -17.08
CA ASP A 30 19.52 -5.28 -17.82
C ASP A 30 18.58 -6.29 -17.15
N PHE A 31 17.32 -5.89 -16.96
CA PHE A 31 16.23 -6.72 -16.46
C PHE A 31 15.11 -6.76 -17.51
N GLY A 32 14.42 -7.89 -17.63
CA GLY A 32 13.30 -8.07 -18.56
C GLY A 32 13.70 -8.74 -19.86
N SER A 33 14.71 -8.24 -20.58
CA SER A 33 15.11 -8.79 -21.88
C SER A 33 15.59 -10.24 -21.85
N LYS A 34 16.08 -10.72 -20.69
CA LYS A 34 16.52 -12.12 -20.48
C LYS A 34 15.68 -12.88 -19.46
N THR A 35 14.86 -12.19 -18.67
CA THR A 35 14.15 -12.76 -17.51
C THR A 35 12.64 -12.83 -17.69
N LEU A 36 12.07 -12.07 -18.62
CA LEU A 36 10.64 -12.14 -18.96
C LEU A 36 10.47 -13.00 -20.22
N LYS A 37 9.39 -13.78 -20.25
CA LYS A 37 8.95 -14.47 -21.48
C LYS A 37 8.42 -13.45 -22.50
N PRO A 38 8.31 -13.81 -23.78
CA PRO A 38 7.88 -12.89 -24.85
C PRO A 38 6.52 -12.19 -24.61
N HIS A 39 5.61 -12.81 -23.84
CA HIS A 39 4.29 -12.27 -23.52
C HIS A 39 4.21 -11.65 -22.12
N GLU A 40 5.29 -11.68 -21.35
CA GLU A 40 5.32 -11.14 -19.99
C GLU A 40 5.79 -9.68 -20.03
N SER A 41 5.24 -8.89 -19.12
CA SER A 41 5.61 -7.49 -18.94
C SER A 41 5.46 -7.09 -17.48
N ILE A 42 6.19 -6.06 -17.08
CA ILE A 42 5.98 -5.39 -15.80
C ILE A 42 4.88 -4.35 -16.03
N PRO A 43 3.69 -4.51 -15.43
CA PRO A 43 2.60 -3.56 -15.59
C PRO A 43 2.87 -2.29 -14.79
N MET A 44 2.79 -1.14 -15.47
CA MET A 44 2.89 0.17 -14.84
C MET A 44 1.47 0.72 -14.65
N LEU A 45 1.12 1.01 -13.40
CA LEU A 45 -0.19 1.56 -13.01
C LEU A 45 -0.02 2.93 -12.36
N ARG A 46 -1.07 3.74 -12.42
CA ARG A 46 -1.23 4.94 -11.58
C ARG A 46 -1.71 4.54 -10.20
N ARG A 47 -0.97 5.00 -9.17
CA ARG A 47 -1.27 4.66 -7.76
C ARG A 47 -2.68 5.12 -7.38
N GLU A 48 -3.04 6.35 -7.72
CA GLU A 48 -4.34 6.93 -7.39
C GLU A 48 -5.52 6.16 -8.00
N VAL A 49 -5.34 5.60 -9.20
CA VAL A 49 -6.37 4.80 -9.90
C VAL A 49 -6.47 3.41 -9.29
N LEU A 50 -5.33 2.73 -9.11
CA LEU A 50 -5.30 1.39 -8.51
C LEU A 50 -5.84 1.42 -7.07
N ASP A 51 -5.40 2.37 -6.25
CA ASP A 51 -5.85 2.48 -4.86
C ASP A 51 -7.35 2.77 -4.76
N SER A 52 -7.89 3.59 -5.67
CA SER A 52 -9.33 3.85 -5.73
C SER A 52 -10.12 2.62 -6.15
N PHE A 53 -9.64 1.88 -7.15
CA PHE A 53 -10.23 0.60 -7.57
C PHE A 53 -10.27 -0.41 -6.42
N LEU A 54 -9.15 -0.60 -5.71
CA LEU A 54 -9.06 -1.53 -4.59
C LEU A 54 -10.00 -1.15 -3.45
N ARG A 55 -10.10 0.16 -3.12
CA ARG A 55 -11.05 0.66 -2.11
C ARG A 55 -12.50 0.44 -2.50
N SER A 56 -12.86 0.77 -3.74
CA SER A 56 -14.23 0.60 -4.25
C SER A 56 -14.62 -0.88 -4.28
N ARG A 57 -13.67 -1.76 -4.64
CA ARG A 57 -13.87 -3.21 -4.60
C ARG A 57 -14.11 -3.71 -3.18
N ALA A 58 -13.35 -3.25 -2.19
CA ALA A 58 -13.57 -3.61 -0.79
C ALA A 58 -14.96 -3.18 -0.32
N GLU A 59 -15.39 -1.96 -0.66
CA GLU A 59 -16.72 -1.44 -0.34
C GLU A 59 -17.84 -2.25 -1.00
N SER A 60 -17.69 -2.60 -2.28
CA SER A 60 -18.65 -3.46 -3.00
C SER A 60 -18.80 -4.86 -2.39
N ASN A 61 -17.79 -5.32 -1.66
CA ASN A 61 -17.81 -6.59 -0.93
C ASN A 61 -18.26 -6.43 0.54
N GLY A 62 -18.79 -5.26 0.93
CA GLY A 62 -19.40 -5.02 2.23
C GLY A 62 -18.50 -4.34 3.27
N ALA A 63 -17.27 -3.95 2.92
CA ALA A 63 -16.44 -3.16 3.83
C ALA A 63 -16.98 -1.73 3.97
N ARG A 64 -17.04 -1.21 5.20
CA ARG A 64 -17.39 0.21 5.43
C ARG A 64 -16.16 1.09 5.24
N LEU A 65 -16.13 1.89 4.18
CA LEU A 65 -15.07 2.88 3.99
C LEU A 65 -15.28 4.09 4.90
N ILE A 66 -14.26 4.44 5.68
CA ILE A 66 -14.26 5.63 6.54
C ILE A 66 -13.10 6.53 6.10
N PRO A 67 -13.36 7.61 5.35
CA PRO A 67 -12.34 8.59 4.98
C PRO A 67 -11.92 9.40 6.22
N ALA A 68 -10.88 8.95 6.90
CA ALA A 68 -10.42 9.54 8.15
C ALA A 68 -8.90 9.47 8.30
N LEU A 69 -8.35 10.37 9.11
CA LEU A 69 -6.96 10.29 9.57
C LEU A 69 -6.92 9.60 10.93
N VAL A 70 -6.31 8.42 11.01
CA VAL A 70 -6.01 7.76 12.28
C VAL A 70 -4.93 8.55 13.01
N THR A 71 -5.17 8.90 14.27
CA THR A 71 -4.26 9.70 15.09
C THR A 71 -3.60 8.90 16.21
N HIS A 72 -4.31 7.93 16.78
CA HIS A 72 -3.83 7.12 17.90
C HIS A 72 -4.55 5.77 17.95
N LEU A 73 -3.91 4.77 18.54
CA LEU A 73 -4.47 3.46 18.84
C LEU A 73 -4.30 3.21 20.33
N GLU A 74 -5.39 2.97 21.04
CA GLU A 74 -5.34 2.41 22.38
C GLU A 74 -5.23 0.88 22.25
N VAL A 75 -4.14 0.34 22.79
CA VAL A 75 -3.90 -1.10 22.86
C VAL A 75 -4.49 -1.60 24.18
N PRO A 76 -5.38 -2.62 24.16
CA PRO A 76 -6.01 -3.12 25.36
C PRO A 76 -5.00 -3.79 26.28
N SER A 77 -5.26 -3.72 27.59
CA SER A 77 -4.42 -4.37 28.62
C SER A 77 -4.75 -5.85 28.83
N SER A 78 -5.84 -6.34 28.24
CA SER A 78 -6.32 -7.72 28.36
C SER A 78 -6.99 -8.17 27.06
N THR A 79 -7.09 -9.48 26.82
CA THR A 79 -7.65 -10.06 25.59
C THR A 79 -9.13 -9.79 25.37
N ASP A 80 -9.87 -9.49 26.44
CA ASP A 80 -11.33 -9.34 26.41
C ASP A 80 -11.76 -7.87 26.19
N GLN A 81 -10.80 -6.97 25.98
CA GLN A 81 -11.04 -5.55 25.71
C GLN A 81 -10.73 -5.22 24.25
N PRO A 82 -11.52 -4.32 23.63
CA PRO A 82 -11.30 -3.95 22.25
C PRO A 82 -10.08 -3.03 22.10
N TYR A 83 -9.53 -3.00 20.90
CA TYR A 83 -8.71 -1.88 20.46
C TYR A 83 -9.59 -0.66 20.22
N VAL A 84 -9.12 0.53 20.60
CA VAL A 84 -9.84 1.79 20.31
C VAL A 84 -9.03 2.64 19.35
N VAL A 85 -9.56 2.81 18.14
CA VAL A 85 -8.96 3.62 17.07
C VAL A 85 -9.47 5.06 17.18
N HIS A 86 -8.55 5.98 17.48
CA HIS A 86 -8.81 7.41 17.43
C HIS A 86 -8.57 7.94 16.02
N HIS A 87 -9.55 8.63 15.48
CA HIS A 87 -9.47 9.17 14.13
C HIS A 87 -10.15 10.55 14.03
N VAL A 88 -9.76 11.32 13.02
CA VAL A 88 -10.31 12.64 12.74
C VAL A 88 -11.05 12.62 11.41
N ILE A 89 -12.28 13.12 11.42
CA ILE A 89 -13.12 13.36 10.23
C ILE A 89 -13.54 14.82 10.28
N ASN A 90 -13.21 15.60 9.25
CA ASN A 90 -13.58 17.03 9.16
C ASN A 90 -13.24 17.82 10.45
N ASN A 91 -12.02 17.63 10.96
CA ASN A 91 -11.51 18.22 12.22
C ASN A 91 -12.25 17.78 13.52
N ALA A 92 -13.21 16.87 13.45
CA ALA A 92 -13.85 16.28 14.63
C ALA A 92 -13.15 14.98 15.03
N LYS A 93 -12.74 14.89 16.31
CA LYS A 93 -12.20 13.66 16.89
C LYS A 93 -13.32 12.64 17.09
N ARG A 94 -13.05 11.39 16.75
CA ARG A 94 -13.95 10.24 16.88
C ARG A 94 -13.17 9.00 17.31
N THR A 95 -13.88 8.03 17.86
CA THR A 95 -13.34 6.74 18.26
C THR A 95 -14.10 5.61 17.58
N LEU A 96 -13.42 4.47 17.41
CA LEU A 96 -14.00 3.23 16.91
C LEU A 96 -13.41 2.06 17.69
N ALA A 97 -14.24 1.33 18.41
CA ALA A 97 -13.85 0.09 19.08
C ALA A 97 -13.89 -1.07 18.07
N VAL A 98 -12.84 -1.89 18.04
CA VAL A 98 -12.70 -3.06 17.17
C VAL A 98 -11.97 -4.20 17.87
N ASP A 99 -12.23 -5.43 17.44
CA ASP A 99 -11.57 -6.61 18.00
C ASP A 99 -10.16 -6.81 17.43
N VAL A 100 -9.94 -6.42 16.16
CA VAL A 100 -8.69 -6.63 15.44
C VAL A 100 -8.32 -5.38 14.64
N VAL A 101 -7.03 -5.05 14.63
CA VAL A 101 -6.45 -3.97 13.83
C VAL A 101 -5.39 -4.53 12.89
N VAL A 102 -5.54 -4.27 11.59
CA VAL A 102 -4.52 -4.57 10.57
C VAL A 102 -3.77 -3.27 10.24
N GLY A 103 -2.50 -3.19 10.64
CA GLY A 103 -1.64 -2.03 10.39
C GLY A 103 -1.15 -1.96 8.95
N ALA A 104 -1.93 -1.32 8.07
CA ALA A 104 -1.61 -1.10 6.66
C ALA A 104 -1.36 0.40 6.32
N ASP A 105 -0.85 1.17 7.28
CA ASP A 105 -0.70 2.64 7.23
C ASP A 105 0.70 3.12 6.79
N GLY A 106 1.47 2.24 6.14
CA GLY A 106 2.69 2.57 5.40
C GLY A 106 3.89 2.96 6.25
N ALA A 107 4.88 3.62 5.64
CA ALA A 107 6.20 3.90 6.25
C ALA A 107 6.16 4.80 7.50
N ASN A 108 5.06 5.52 7.73
CA ASN A 108 4.87 6.38 8.90
C ASN A 108 3.93 5.74 9.93
N SER A 109 3.86 4.41 9.96
CA SER A 109 2.84 3.66 10.68
C SER A 109 2.70 4.10 12.14
N ARG A 110 1.50 4.56 12.47
CA ARG A 110 1.06 4.85 13.84
C ARG A 110 0.71 3.57 14.57
N ILE A 111 0.19 2.58 13.84
CA ILE A 111 -0.16 1.27 14.40
C ILE A 111 1.10 0.56 14.89
N ALA A 112 2.14 0.47 14.05
CA ALA A 112 3.43 -0.14 14.43
C ALA A 112 4.07 0.54 15.64
N LYS A 113 3.98 1.88 15.71
CA LYS A 113 4.47 2.65 16.87
C LYS A 113 3.67 2.35 18.13
N ALA A 114 2.35 2.25 18.04
CA ALA A 114 1.47 2.01 19.19
C ALA A 114 1.73 0.64 19.85
N ILE A 115 2.09 -0.37 19.05
CA ILE A 115 2.43 -1.72 19.55
C ILE A 115 3.93 -1.92 19.81
N ASN A 116 4.73 -0.86 19.71
CA ASN A 116 6.20 -0.91 19.85
C ASN A 116 6.85 -1.99 18.97
N ALA A 117 6.49 -2.05 17.69
CA ALA A 117 6.98 -3.06 16.74
C ALA A 117 8.50 -2.97 16.43
N GLY A 118 9.20 -1.98 17.00
CA GLY A 118 10.62 -1.75 16.77
C GLY A 118 10.92 -0.99 15.47
N ASN A 119 12.20 -0.95 15.12
CA ASN A 119 12.69 -0.30 13.91
C ASN A 119 12.49 -1.20 12.69
N TYR A 120 12.15 -0.60 11.55
CA TYR A 120 12.01 -1.30 10.28
C TYR A 120 12.74 -0.56 9.17
N SER A 121 13.35 -1.31 8.25
CA SER A 121 13.99 -0.76 7.07
C SER A 121 12.93 -0.20 6.12
N CYS A 122 13.10 1.07 5.72
CA CYS A 122 12.24 1.72 4.75
C CYS A 122 12.98 1.86 3.42
N ALA A 123 12.29 1.57 2.32
CA ALA A 123 12.75 1.91 0.99
C ALA A 123 11.88 3.06 0.46
N ILE A 124 12.52 4.05 -0.16
CA ILE A 124 11.83 5.14 -0.85
C ILE A 124 12.06 4.94 -2.34
N ALA A 125 10.97 4.93 -3.09
CA ALA A 125 10.99 4.93 -4.54
C ALA A 125 10.41 6.25 -5.04
N PHE A 126 11.13 6.92 -5.93
CA PHE A 126 10.64 8.07 -6.68
C PHE A 126 10.61 7.71 -8.16
N GLN A 127 9.61 8.22 -8.87
CA GLN A 127 9.50 8.04 -10.31
C GLN A 127 9.60 9.40 -10.99
N GLU A 128 10.63 9.56 -11.81
CA GLU A 128 10.77 10.70 -12.70
C GLU A 128 10.46 10.26 -14.14
N ARG A 129 9.75 11.11 -14.89
CA ARG A 129 9.49 10.89 -16.31
C ARG A 129 10.39 11.84 -17.10
N ILE A 130 11.48 11.30 -17.62
CA ILE A 130 12.37 12.01 -18.53
C ILE A 130 11.67 12.10 -19.90
N LYS A 131 11.51 13.31 -20.43
CA LYS A 131 10.97 13.58 -21.78
C LYS A 131 12.09 13.69 -22.79
#